data_AF-A0A4R6PQN3-F1
#
_entry.id   AF-A0A4R6PQN3-F1
#
_cell.length_a   1.000
_cell.length_b   1.000
_cell.length_c   1.000
_cell.angle_alpha   90.00
_cell.angle_beta   90.00
_cell.angle_gamma   90.00
#
_symmetry.space_group_name_H-M   'P 1'
#
loop_
_entity.id
_entity.type
_entity.pdbx_description
1 polymer ?
#
loop_
_entity_poly.entity_id
_entity_poly.type
_entity_poly.pdbx_seq_one_letter_code
_entity_poly.pdbx_strand_id
1 'polypeptide(L)'
;MFNRLKALWSGAATATPLSRQSQTELLTSLAVMAWFVEAKDPYTGGHLWRVSQYAKLMARHQGFADADIARIGLGGFLHDIGKVSIADAVLGKPGQLSDDEFAIIKMHPGNGARLLAAHPLSDLVIKAVELHHERPDGKGYPFGLSQQQIPLEAAIIGVADAFDAMTSARPYRAPMSKQKALSILQENSGSQFHQRWVEVMFALDEAGQLDRILMHSDDGIPLHECPTCGPVVSQPSDANENDLIACPLCNAQMQLVKKDSIWVAKPTGHYADAADNQPREDTTLIKRFIAQTVAPLTQ
;
A
#
# COMPACT_ATOMS: atom_id res chain seq x y z
N MET A 1 16.06 6.47 44.28
CA MET A 1 16.38 6.44 42.83
C MET A 1 15.11 6.36 41.95
N PHE A 2 14.07 5.61 42.34
CA PHE A 2 12.80 5.50 41.59
C PHE A 2 11.95 6.79 41.50
N ASN A 3 12.01 7.70 42.48
CA ASN A 3 11.21 8.94 42.46
C ASN A 3 11.80 10.10 41.62
N ARG A 4 13.05 9.98 41.13
CA ARG A 4 13.63 10.99 40.21
C ARG A 4 13.26 10.73 38.74
N LEU A 5 12.91 9.50 38.37
CA LEU A 5 12.46 9.14 37.02
C LEU A 5 10.99 9.54 36.76
N LYS A 6 10.13 9.52 37.79
CA LYS A 6 8.74 9.98 37.68
C LYS A 6 8.63 11.49 37.40
N ALA A 7 9.55 12.28 37.94
CA ALA A 7 9.60 13.73 37.73
C ALA A 7 10.00 14.12 36.29
N LEU A 8 10.70 13.25 35.55
CA LEU A 8 11.02 13.46 34.14
C LEU A 8 9.81 13.22 33.21
N TRP A 9 8.78 12.52 33.69
CA TRP A 9 7.59 12.16 32.90
C TRP A 9 6.32 12.92 33.32
N SER A 10 6.30 13.52 34.51
CA SER A 10 5.19 14.35 34.99
C SER A 10 5.29 15.83 34.61
N GLY A 11 6.35 16.22 33.90
CA GLY A 11 6.37 17.52 33.23
C GLY A 11 5.38 17.45 32.07
N ALA A 12 4.23 18.11 32.22
CA ALA A 12 3.34 18.43 31.12
C ALA A 12 4.18 19.17 30.06
N ALA A 13 4.77 18.41 29.15
CA ALA A 13 5.45 18.95 28.00
C ALA A 13 4.34 19.53 27.15
N THR A 14 4.18 20.85 27.22
CA THR A 14 3.73 21.60 26.05
C THR A 14 4.62 21.13 24.92
N ALA A 15 4.10 20.23 24.07
CA ALA A 15 4.87 19.58 23.03
C ALA A 15 5.49 20.69 22.19
N THR A 16 6.80 20.85 22.30
CA THR A 16 7.51 21.79 21.45
C THR A 16 7.28 21.32 20.02
N PRO A 17 6.78 22.18 19.11
CA PRO A 17 6.55 21.79 17.74
C PRO A 17 7.83 21.14 17.18
N LEU A 18 7.70 19.92 16.64
CA LEU A 18 8.82 19.22 16.03
C LEU A 18 9.42 20.10 14.93
N SER A 19 10.75 20.13 14.84
CA SER A 19 11.41 20.81 13.72
C SER A 19 11.01 20.16 12.39
N ARG A 20 11.03 20.91 11.27
CA ARG A 20 10.76 20.36 9.93
C ARG A 20 11.66 19.18 9.57
N GLN A 21 12.91 19.22 10.04
CA GLN A 21 13.84 18.12 9.86
C GLN A 21 13.36 16.87 10.61
N SER A 22 13.02 17.00 11.89
CA SER A 22 12.51 15.88 12.71
C SER A 22 11.20 15.30 12.17
N GLN A 23 10.31 16.15 11.65
CA GLN A 23 9.06 15.69 11.00
C GLN A 23 9.37 14.88 9.74
N THR A 24 10.30 15.36 8.90
CA THR A 24 10.75 14.63 7.71
C THR A 24 11.38 13.29 8.08
N GLU A 25 12.24 13.24 9.10
CA GLU A 25 12.87 12.01 9.58
C GLU A 25 11.84 10.99 10.08
N LEU A 26 10.83 11.42 10.83
CA LEU A 26 9.75 10.56 11.32
C LEU A 26 8.80 10.08 10.22
N LEU A 27 8.54 10.91 9.21
CA LEU A 27 7.77 10.48 8.03
C LEU A 27 8.59 9.51 7.17
N THR A 28 9.91 9.72 7.09
CA THR A 28 10.83 8.79 6.43
C THR A 28 10.82 7.44 7.13
N SER A 29 10.90 7.40 8.47
CA SER A 29 10.86 6.14 9.20
C SER A 29 9.56 5.37 8.98
N LEU A 30 8.41 6.05 8.92
CA LEU A 30 7.15 5.40 8.53
C LEU A 30 7.22 4.84 7.11
N ALA A 31 7.60 5.65 6.13
CA ALA A 31 7.67 5.20 4.72
C ALA A 31 8.64 4.01 4.54
N VAL A 32 9.75 3.96 5.28
CA VAL A 32 10.68 2.84 5.28
C VAL A 32 10.04 1.57 5.87
N MET A 33 9.23 1.69 6.93
CA MET A 33 8.56 0.51 7.50
C MET A 33 7.59 -0.16 6.50
N ALA A 34 6.97 0.60 5.60
CA ALA A 34 6.14 0.05 4.54
C ALA A 34 6.94 -0.88 3.60
N TRP A 35 8.22 -0.58 3.34
CA TRP A 35 9.07 -1.42 2.51
C TRP A 35 9.40 -2.78 3.12
N PHE A 36 9.36 -2.91 4.45
CA PHE A 36 9.50 -4.22 5.09
C PHE A 36 8.35 -5.16 4.70
N VAL A 37 7.17 -4.61 4.44
CA VAL A 37 6.01 -5.37 3.97
C VAL A 37 6.17 -5.75 2.51
N GLU A 38 6.52 -4.79 1.64
CA GLU A 38 6.70 -5.04 0.21
C GLU A 38 7.80 -6.08 -0.05
N ALA A 39 8.89 -6.05 0.73
CA ALA A 39 9.94 -7.06 0.66
C ALA A 39 9.46 -8.47 1.10
N LYS A 40 8.46 -8.54 1.99
CA LYS A 40 7.87 -9.80 2.47
C LYS A 40 6.75 -10.31 1.56
N ASP A 41 6.01 -9.42 0.91
CA ASP A 41 4.88 -9.72 0.02
C ASP A 41 5.18 -9.25 -1.43
N PRO A 42 6.22 -9.78 -2.09
CA PRO A 42 6.67 -9.27 -3.39
C PRO A 42 5.64 -9.45 -4.51
N TYR A 43 4.60 -10.27 -4.30
CA TYR A 43 3.48 -10.44 -5.24
C TYR A 43 2.72 -9.14 -5.48
N THR A 44 2.81 -8.18 -4.56
CA THR A 44 2.01 -6.97 -4.62
C THR A 44 2.61 -5.90 -5.53
N GLY A 45 3.91 -5.98 -5.83
CA GLY A 45 4.61 -5.20 -6.87
C GLY A 45 4.26 -3.72 -6.88
N GLY A 46 4.38 -3.00 -5.77
CA GLY A 46 4.02 -1.58 -5.66
C GLY A 46 2.55 -1.31 -5.30
N HIS A 47 1.88 -2.30 -4.73
CA HIS A 47 0.50 -2.19 -4.23
C HIS A 47 0.33 -1.06 -3.21
N LEU A 48 1.27 -0.95 -2.27
CA LEU A 48 1.22 0.11 -1.26
C LEU A 48 1.19 1.50 -1.91
N TRP A 49 1.98 1.67 -2.98
CA TRP A 49 1.97 2.89 -3.78
C TRP A 49 0.63 3.09 -4.51
N ARG A 50 0.11 2.06 -5.20
CA ARG A 50 -1.15 2.16 -5.95
C ARG A 50 -2.35 2.49 -5.04
N VAL A 51 -2.49 1.80 -3.91
CA VAL A 51 -3.54 2.07 -2.92
C VAL A 51 -3.44 3.50 -2.40
N SER A 52 -2.23 3.96 -2.07
CA SER A 52 -1.98 5.36 -1.70
C SER A 52 -2.42 6.34 -2.81
N GLN A 53 -2.07 6.09 -4.08
CA GLN A 53 -2.45 7.00 -5.16
C GLN A 53 -3.96 7.00 -5.43
N TYR A 54 -4.61 5.84 -5.45
CA TYR A 54 -6.07 5.75 -5.59
C TYR A 54 -6.76 6.52 -4.47
N ALA A 55 -6.35 6.31 -3.22
CA ALA A 55 -6.91 7.02 -2.07
C ALA A 55 -6.72 8.55 -2.18
N LYS A 56 -5.54 9.01 -2.62
CA LYS A 56 -5.27 10.44 -2.90
C LYS A 56 -6.16 10.99 -4.01
N LEU A 57 -6.37 10.24 -5.10
CA LEU A 57 -7.25 10.67 -6.19
C LEU A 57 -8.70 10.79 -5.72
N MET A 58 -9.18 9.82 -4.95
CA MET A 58 -10.55 9.83 -4.41
C MET A 58 -10.76 11.01 -3.46
N ALA A 59 -9.81 11.26 -2.56
CA ALA A 59 -9.84 12.39 -1.64
C ALA A 59 -9.81 13.74 -2.40
N ARG A 60 -8.93 13.87 -3.40
CA ARG A 60 -8.83 15.07 -4.23
C ARG A 60 -10.09 15.33 -5.05
N HIS A 61 -10.68 14.28 -5.61
CA HIS A 61 -11.93 14.37 -6.36
C HIS A 61 -13.07 14.94 -5.49
N GLN A 62 -13.06 14.64 -4.19
CA GLN A 62 -14.02 15.16 -3.22
C GLN A 62 -13.66 16.53 -2.63
N GLY A 63 -12.59 17.18 -3.12
CA GLY A 63 -12.20 18.53 -2.70
C GLY A 63 -11.62 18.61 -1.29
N PHE A 64 -11.03 17.54 -0.78
CA PHE A 64 -10.35 17.58 0.52
C PHE A 64 -9.11 18.47 0.48
N ALA A 65 -8.73 19.01 1.64
CA ALA A 65 -7.52 19.80 1.78
C ALA A 65 -6.27 18.96 1.51
N ASP A 66 -5.18 19.59 1.04
CA ASP A 66 -3.96 18.87 0.69
C ASP A 66 -3.35 18.11 1.88
N ALA A 67 -3.48 18.64 3.10
CA ALA A 67 -3.07 17.95 4.33
C ALA A 67 -3.86 16.64 4.56
N ASP A 68 -5.17 16.64 4.34
CA ASP A 68 -6.00 15.44 4.46
C ASP A 68 -5.70 14.43 3.35
N ILE A 69 -5.49 14.91 2.12
CA ILE A 69 -5.08 14.07 0.99
C ILE A 69 -3.74 13.38 1.31
N ALA A 70 -2.77 14.12 1.84
CA ALA A 70 -1.47 13.59 2.25
C ALA A 70 -1.62 12.54 3.37
N ARG A 71 -2.44 12.82 4.40
CA ARG A 71 -2.72 11.88 5.49
C ARG A 71 -3.40 10.60 5.01
N ILE A 72 -4.39 10.71 4.13
CA ILE A 72 -5.10 9.56 3.55
C ILE A 72 -4.15 8.73 2.67
N GLY A 73 -3.33 9.39 1.85
CA GLY A 73 -2.30 8.71 1.06
C GLY A 73 -1.29 7.96 1.93
N LEU A 74 -0.85 8.59 3.03
CA LEU A 74 0.02 7.95 4.01
C LEU A 74 -0.63 6.74 4.67
N GLY A 75 -1.92 6.83 5.00
CA GLY A 75 -2.70 5.69 5.46
C GLY A 75 -2.74 4.55 4.44
N GLY A 76 -2.99 4.85 3.16
CA GLY A 76 -3.00 3.87 2.08
C GLY A 76 -1.63 3.21 1.86
N PHE A 77 -0.54 3.95 2.04
CA PHE A 77 0.82 3.41 1.91
C PHE A 77 1.21 2.46 3.06
N LEU A 78 0.59 2.61 4.22
CA LEU A 78 0.94 1.87 5.45
C LEU A 78 -0.11 0.85 5.90
N HIS A 79 -1.27 0.80 5.25
CA HIS A 79 -2.44 0.04 5.71
C HIS A 79 -2.09 -1.42 6.06
N ASP A 80 -1.19 -2.01 5.28
CA ASP A 80 -0.79 -3.41 5.34
C ASP A 80 0.44 -3.69 6.22
N ILE A 81 0.93 -2.70 6.99
CA ILE A 81 2.16 -2.85 7.80
C ILE A 81 2.16 -4.07 8.73
N GLY A 82 0.98 -4.47 9.21
CA GLY A 82 0.85 -5.64 10.06
C GLY A 82 1.14 -6.97 9.36
N LYS A 83 1.19 -7.04 8.03
CA LYS A 83 1.53 -8.27 7.29
C LYS A 83 2.91 -8.83 7.66
N VAL A 84 3.81 -7.99 8.19
CA VAL A 84 5.11 -8.46 8.73
C VAL A 84 4.96 -9.53 9.82
N SER A 85 3.84 -9.54 10.53
CA SER A 85 3.52 -10.50 11.58
C SER A 85 2.85 -11.79 11.08
N ILE A 86 2.52 -11.88 9.80
CA ILE A 86 1.86 -13.02 9.19
C ILE A 86 2.93 -14.01 8.68
N ALA A 87 2.68 -15.31 8.87
CA ALA A 87 3.58 -16.35 8.39
C ALA A 87 3.61 -16.41 6.85
N ASP A 88 4.80 -16.59 6.28
CA ASP A 88 5.00 -16.63 4.81
C ASP A 88 4.19 -17.76 4.15
N ALA A 89 4.06 -18.90 4.83
CA ALA A 89 3.28 -20.03 4.35
C ALA A 89 1.78 -19.71 4.17
N VAL A 90 1.25 -18.73 4.93
CA VAL A 90 -0.13 -18.26 4.80
C VAL A 90 -0.20 -17.16 3.74
N LEU A 91 0.70 -16.17 3.80
CA LEU A 91 0.71 -15.00 2.92
C LEU A 91 0.95 -15.38 1.45
N GLY A 92 1.90 -16.30 1.21
CA GLY A 92 2.31 -16.75 -0.12
C GLY A 92 1.62 -18.03 -0.60
N LYS A 93 0.54 -18.49 0.06
CA LYS A 93 -0.08 -19.78 -0.27
C LYS A 93 -0.61 -19.80 -1.72
N PRO A 94 -0.17 -20.74 -2.57
CA PRO A 94 -0.72 -20.91 -3.92
C PRO A 94 -2.05 -21.67 -3.84
N GLY A 95 -3.12 -20.98 -3.47
CA GLY A 95 -4.47 -21.53 -3.42
C GLY A 95 -5.40 -20.77 -2.47
N GLN A 96 -6.62 -21.27 -2.33
CA GLN A 96 -7.56 -20.72 -1.35
C GLN A 96 -7.06 -20.96 0.08
N LEU A 97 -7.22 -19.93 0.91
CA LEU A 97 -7.03 -20.05 2.35
C LEU A 97 -8.24 -20.76 2.94
N SER A 98 -7.98 -21.67 3.88
CA SER A 98 -8.98 -22.18 4.80
C SER A 98 -9.46 -21.07 5.74
N ASP A 99 -10.58 -21.29 6.43
CA ASP A 99 -11.12 -20.32 7.38
C ASP A 99 -10.12 -19.99 8.51
N ASP A 100 -9.35 -20.98 8.97
CA ASP A 100 -8.32 -20.81 9.99
C ASP A 100 -7.13 -19.99 9.48
N GLU A 101 -6.65 -20.26 8.25
CA GLU A 101 -5.60 -19.47 7.61
C GLU A 101 -6.06 -18.03 7.34
N PHE A 102 -7.31 -17.86 6.91
CA PHE A 102 -7.89 -16.54 6.73
C PHE A 102 -8.06 -15.80 8.06
N ALA A 103 -8.37 -16.51 9.15
CA ALA A 103 -8.40 -15.92 10.49
C ALA A 103 -7.04 -15.34 10.91
N ILE A 104 -5.94 -15.99 10.50
CA ILE A 104 -4.59 -15.46 10.70
C ILE A 104 -4.38 -14.18 9.88
N ILE A 105 -4.78 -14.15 8.60
CA ILE A 105 -4.69 -12.94 7.77
C ILE A 105 -5.45 -11.76 8.41
N LYS A 106 -6.65 -12.01 8.96
CA LYS A 106 -7.46 -10.97 9.64
C LYS A 106 -6.79 -10.34 10.87
N MET A 107 -5.67 -10.89 11.36
CA MET A 107 -4.92 -10.31 12.47
C MET A 107 -4.07 -9.12 12.05
N HIS A 108 -3.73 -8.96 10.76
CA HIS A 108 -2.77 -7.95 10.33
C HIS A 108 -3.20 -6.50 10.62
N PRO A 109 -4.48 -6.07 10.55
CA PRO A 109 -4.82 -4.68 10.85
C PRO A 109 -4.52 -4.33 12.31
N GLY A 110 -4.94 -5.19 13.25
CA GLY A 110 -4.66 -5.01 14.67
C GLY A 110 -3.19 -5.19 15.03
N ASN A 111 -2.46 -6.09 14.34
CA ASN A 111 -1.01 -6.20 14.50
C ASN A 111 -0.29 -4.93 14.02
N GLY A 112 -0.70 -4.36 12.89
CA GLY A 112 -0.15 -3.12 12.36
C GLY A 112 -0.36 -1.95 13.32
N ALA A 113 -1.57 -1.81 13.87
CA ALA A 113 -1.89 -0.81 14.87
C ALA A 113 -1.00 -0.93 16.12
N ARG A 114 -0.82 -2.16 16.63
CA ARG A 114 0.08 -2.44 17.77
C ARG A 114 1.54 -2.11 17.47
N LEU A 115 2.04 -2.46 16.29
CA LEU A 115 3.42 -2.18 15.87
C LEU A 115 3.68 -0.67 15.76
N LEU A 116 2.69 0.09 15.29
CA LEU A 116 2.78 1.54 15.15
C LEU A 116 2.51 2.30 16.45
N ALA A 117 1.92 1.69 17.48
CA ALA A 117 1.41 2.41 18.66
C ALA A 117 2.44 3.34 19.34
N ALA A 118 3.72 2.98 19.35
CA ALA A 118 4.79 3.76 19.96
C ALA A 118 5.44 4.78 18.99
N HIS A 119 5.09 4.77 17.70
CA HIS A 119 5.64 5.70 16.73
C HIS A 119 5.06 7.11 16.98
N PRO A 120 5.88 8.19 17.02
CA PRO A 120 5.40 9.55 17.30
C PRO A 120 4.35 10.10 16.33
N LEU A 121 4.23 9.50 15.14
CA LEU A 121 3.28 9.88 14.09
C LEU A 121 2.16 8.83 13.87
N SER A 122 1.98 7.90 14.81
CA SER A 122 1.01 6.81 14.67
C SER A 122 -0.42 7.29 14.45
N ASP A 123 -0.83 8.35 15.15
CA ASP A 123 -2.17 8.93 15.07
C ASP A 123 -2.56 9.39 13.66
N LEU A 124 -1.59 9.68 12.79
CA LEU A 124 -1.86 10.06 11.39
C LEU A 124 -2.47 8.91 10.59
N VAL A 125 -2.14 7.66 10.92
CA VAL A 125 -2.40 6.49 10.08
C VAL A 125 -3.08 5.34 10.80
N ILE A 126 -3.09 5.31 12.13
CA ILE A 126 -3.50 4.12 12.90
C ILE A 126 -4.92 3.66 12.56
N LYS A 127 -5.85 4.60 12.32
CA LYS A 127 -7.22 4.29 11.90
C LYS A 127 -7.29 3.67 10.52
N ALA A 128 -6.49 4.15 9.58
CA ALA A 128 -6.38 3.56 8.25
C ALA A 128 -5.83 2.13 8.35
N VAL A 129 -4.76 1.94 9.11
CA VAL A 129 -4.12 0.63 9.31
C VAL A 129 -5.06 -0.36 9.99
N GLU A 130 -5.70 0.03 11.09
CA GLU A 130 -6.48 -0.89 11.90
C GLU A 130 -7.85 -1.22 11.29
N LEU A 131 -8.45 -0.29 10.54
CA LEU A 131 -9.88 -0.35 10.20
C LEU A 131 -10.16 -0.42 8.70
N HIS A 132 -9.15 -0.48 7.81
CA HIS A 132 -9.39 -0.52 6.35
C HIS A 132 -10.17 -1.76 5.86
N HIS A 133 -10.31 -2.79 6.70
CA HIS A 133 -11.13 -3.97 6.42
C HIS A 133 -12.49 -3.98 7.15
N GLU A 134 -12.86 -2.87 7.79
CA GLU A 134 -14.22 -2.68 8.28
C GLU A 134 -15.21 -2.48 7.12
N ARG A 135 -16.43 -2.99 7.29
CA ARG A 135 -17.46 -3.01 6.25
C ARG A 135 -18.71 -2.28 6.72
N PRO A 136 -19.33 -1.41 5.90
CA PRO A 136 -20.57 -0.71 6.25
C PRO A 136 -21.69 -1.59 6.82
N ASP A 137 -21.76 -2.85 6.38
CA ASP A 137 -22.73 -3.85 6.85
C ASP A 137 -22.40 -4.50 8.20
N GLY A 138 -21.33 -4.08 8.88
CA GLY A 138 -20.91 -4.61 10.19
C GLY A 138 -20.27 -5.99 10.13
N LYS A 139 -20.03 -6.55 8.94
CA LYS A 139 -19.39 -7.88 8.78
C LYS A 139 -17.88 -7.78 8.56
N GLY A 140 -17.32 -6.59 8.75
CA GLY A 140 -15.89 -6.31 8.67
C GLY A 140 -15.13 -6.81 9.88
N TYR A 141 -13.84 -6.49 9.91
CA TYR A 141 -12.94 -6.82 11.00
C TYR A 141 -11.92 -5.68 11.19
N PRO A 142 -11.33 -5.51 12.38
CA PRO A 142 -11.38 -6.42 13.55
C PRO A 142 -12.59 -6.26 14.49
N PHE A 143 -13.37 -5.18 14.39
CA PHE A 143 -14.42 -4.84 15.36
C PHE A 143 -15.85 -4.98 14.84
N GLY A 144 -16.06 -5.08 13.52
CA GLY A 144 -17.39 -5.20 12.93
C GLY A 144 -18.19 -3.90 13.02
N LEU A 145 -17.52 -2.79 12.70
CA LEU A 145 -18.08 -1.43 12.82
C LEU A 145 -19.22 -1.21 11.82
N SER A 146 -20.25 -0.45 12.24
CA SER A 146 -21.27 0.02 11.30
C SER A 146 -20.73 1.15 10.42
N GLN A 147 -21.39 1.41 9.29
CA GLN A 147 -21.01 2.48 8.36
C GLN A 147 -20.67 3.82 9.03
N GLN A 148 -21.44 4.25 10.03
CA GLN A 148 -21.27 5.54 10.70
C GLN A 148 -20.06 5.58 11.64
N GLN A 149 -19.55 4.41 12.03
CA GLN A 149 -18.40 4.26 12.92
C GLN A 149 -17.08 4.12 12.17
N ILE A 150 -17.12 3.74 10.89
CA ILE A 150 -15.92 3.56 10.05
C ILE A 150 -15.31 4.94 9.73
N PRO A 151 -14.05 5.19 10.11
CA PRO A 151 -13.39 6.44 9.76
C PRO A 151 -13.28 6.63 8.25
N LEU A 152 -13.32 7.89 7.84
CA LEU A 152 -13.26 8.32 6.45
C LEU A 152 -12.08 7.70 5.69
N GLU A 153 -10.87 7.80 6.25
CA GLU A 153 -9.65 7.23 5.64
C GLU A 153 -9.75 5.71 5.44
N ALA A 154 -10.31 4.98 6.41
CA ALA A 154 -10.48 3.54 6.32
C ALA A 154 -11.49 3.16 5.24
N ALA A 155 -12.59 3.92 5.11
CA ALA A 155 -13.59 3.70 4.08
C ALA A 155 -13.05 3.98 2.66
N ILE A 156 -12.19 5.00 2.49
CA ILE A 156 -11.51 5.27 1.20
C ILE A 156 -10.52 4.16 0.88
N ILE A 157 -9.66 3.81 1.84
CA ILE A 157 -8.60 2.81 1.65
C ILE A 157 -9.19 1.44 1.38
N GLY A 158 -10.26 1.03 2.06
CA GLY A 158 -10.90 -0.26 1.82
C GLY A 158 -11.42 -0.43 0.38
N VAL A 159 -11.88 0.65 -0.27
CA VAL A 159 -12.26 0.61 -1.69
C VAL A 159 -11.04 0.60 -2.60
N ALA A 160 -10.03 1.42 -2.31
CA ALA A 160 -8.79 1.49 -3.07
C ALA A 160 -7.99 0.17 -3.03
N ASP A 161 -7.86 -0.43 -1.86
CA ASP A 161 -7.23 -1.74 -1.62
C ASP A 161 -7.97 -2.84 -2.36
N ALA A 162 -9.30 -2.93 -2.19
CA ALA A 162 -10.08 -3.96 -2.88
C ALA A 162 -9.97 -3.85 -4.42
N PHE A 163 -10.03 -2.63 -4.95
CA PHE A 163 -9.82 -2.40 -6.38
C PHE A 163 -8.45 -2.91 -6.83
N ASP A 164 -7.39 -2.46 -6.17
CA ASP A 164 -6.02 -2.84 -6.54
C ASP A 164 -5.77 -4.34 -6.40
N ALA A 165 -6.28 -4.95 -5.32
CA ALA A 165 -6.17 -6.37 -5.07
C ALA A 165 -6.91 -7.23 -6.10
N MET A 166 -8.02 -6.71 -6.66
CA MET A 166 -8.72 -7.35 -7.77
C MET A 166 -7.97 -7.25 -9.09
N THR A 167 -7.36 -6.11 -9.37
CA THR A 167 -6.66 -5.84 -10.63
C THR A 167 -5.18 -6.20 -10.63
N SER A 168 -4.64 -6.67 -9.50
CA SER A 168 -3.26 -7.11 -9.37
C SER A 168 -3.16 -8.64 -9.33
N ALA A 169 -2.01 -9.16 -9.76
CA ALA A 169 -1.69 -10.57 -9.58
C ALA A 169 -1.60 -10.93 -8.08
N ARG A 170 -1.98 -12.17 -7.75
CA ARG A 170 -1.87 -12.76 -6.42
C ARG A 170 -1.38 -14.22 -6.56
N PRO A 171 -0.78 -14.83 -5.53
CA PRO A 171 -0.28 -16.21 -5.59
C PRO A 171 -1.30 -17.23 -6.11
N TYR A 172 -2.58 -17.00 -5.81
CA TYR A 172 -3.69 -17.90 -6.11
C TYR A 172 -4.58 -17.43 -7.28
N ARG A 173 -4.30 -16.28 -7.90
CA ARG A 173 -5.19 -15.69 -8.91
C ARG A 173 -4.50 -14.70 -9.84
N ALA A 174 -4.79 -14.82 -11.14
CA ALA A 174 -4.48 -13.80 -12.14
C ALA A 174 -5.23 -12.48 -11.87
N PRO A 175 -4.72 -11.32 -12.34
CA PRO A 175 -5.42 -10.06 -12.24
C PRO A 175 -6.76 -10.08 -13.00
N MET A 176 -7.78 -9.45 -12.44
CA MET A 176 -9.05 -9.21 -13.13
C MET A 176 -8.95 -7.99 -14.03
N SER A 177 -9.80 -7.91 -15.06
CA SER A 177 -9.94 -6.67 -15.82
C SER A 177 -10.48 -5.54 -14.93
N LYS A 178 -10.09 -4.31 -15.24
CA LYS A 178 -10.59 -3.09 -14.59
C LYS A 178 -12.13 -3.08 -14.52
N GLN A 179 -12.81 -3.39 -15.62
CA GLN A 179 -14.26 -3.43 -15.69
C GLN A 179 -14.86 -4.50 -14.78
N LYS A 180 -14.23 -5.67 -14.65
CA LYS A 180 -14.71 -6.71 -13.74
C LYS A 180 -14.53 -6.29 -12.28
N ALA A 181 -13.40 -5.68 -11.93
CA ALA A 181 -13.17 -5.15 -10.58
C ALA A 181 -14.21 -4.08 -10.21
N LEU A 182 -14.47 -3.13 -11.12
CA LEU A 182 -15.51 -2.11 -10.94
C LEU A 182 -16.91 -2.72 -10.76
N SER A 183 -17.28 -3.72 -11.57
CA SER A 183 -18.54 -4.45 -11.42
C SER A 183 -18.69 -5.04 -10.02
N ILE A 184 -17.64 -5.67 -9.48
CA ILE A 184 -17.65 -6.25 -8.13
C ILE A 184 -17.80 -5.17 -7.06
N LEU A 185 -17.12 -4.02 -7.19
CA LEU A 185 -17.30 -2.89 -6.28
C LEU A 185 -18.74 -2.40 -6.29
N GLN A 186 -19.35 -2.28 -7.48
CA GLN A 186 -20.73 -1.84 -7.64
C GLN A 186 -21.73 -2.84 -7.03
N GLU A 187 -21.56 -4.14 -7.31
CA GLU A 187 -22.38 -5.22 -6.77
C GLU A 187 -22.38 -5.25 -5.23
N ASN A 188 -21.27 -4.84 -4.61
CA ASN A 188 -21.08 -4.83 -3.15
C ASN A 188 -21.16 -3.43 -2.53
N SER A 189 -21.63 -2.44 -3.29
CA SER A 189 -21.82 -1.06 -2.85
C SER A 189 -22.91 -0.96 -1.77
N GLY A 190 -22.63 -0.23 -0.69
CA GLY A 190 -23.53 -0.08 0.46
C GLY A 190 -23.55 -1.28 1.42
N SER A 191 -22.85 -2.37 1.10
CA SER A 191 -22.68 -3.52 2.00
C SER A 191 -21.23 -3.70 2.43
N GLN A 192 -20.39 -4.31 1.59
CA GLN A 192 -18.96 -4.46 1.84
C GLN A 192 -18.22 -3.13 1.71
N PHE A 193 -18.65 -2.29 0.76
CA PHE A 193 -17.98 -1.03 0.44
C PHE A 193 -18.88 0.16 0.72
N HIS A 194 -18.31 1.26 1.21
CA HIS A 194 -19.07 2.48 1.43
C HIS A 194 -19.48 3.07 0.07
N GLN A 195 -20.79 3.20 -0.15
CA GLN A 195 -21.36 3.56 -1.46
C GLN A 195 -20.73 4.80 -2.08
N ARG A 196 -20.60 5.88 -1.30
CA ARG A 196 -19.95 7.13 -1.75
C ARG A 196 -18.57 6.91 -2.39
N TRP A 197 -17.76 6.01 -1.83
CA TRP A 197 -16.39 5.79 -2.31
C TRP A 197 -16.34 4.89 -3.53
N VAL A 198 -17.30 3.98 -3.68
CA VAL A 198 -17.52 3.26 -4.93
C VAL A 198 -17.88 4.24 -6.05
N GLU A 199 -18.84 5.14 -5.82
CA GLU A 199 -19.25 6.17 -6.80
C GLU A 199 -18.08 7.06 -7.25
N VAL A 200 -17.22 7.47 -6.31
CA VAL A 200 -16.01 8.24 -6.64
C VAL A 200 -15.03 7.43 -7.49
N MET A 201 -14.83 6.14 -7.18
CA MET A 201 -13.95 5.26 -7.97
C MET A 201 -14.45 5.16 -9.43
N PHE A 202 -15.77 5.05 -9.62
CA PHE A 202 -16.38 5.06 -10.96
C PHE A 202 -16.19 6.39 -11.68
N ALA A 203 -16.42 7.52 -11.01
CA ALA A 203 -16.19 8.84 -11.61
C ALA A 203 -14.73 9.05 -12.04
N LEU A 204 -13.78 8.50 -11.28
CA LEU A 204 -12.36 8.52 -11.66
C LEU A 204 -12.05 7.63 -12.86
N ASP A 205 -12.72 6.49 -13.01
CA ASP A 205 -12.60 5.63 -14.19
C ASP A 205 -13.13 6.32 -15.45
N GLU A 206 -14.32 6.92 -15.37
CA GLU A 206 -14.94 7.67 -16.47
C GLU A 206 -14.06 8.84 -16.94
N ALA A 207 -13.36 9.48 -16.00
CA ALA A 207 -12.39 10.54 -16.27
C ALA A 207 -11.01 10.02 -16.75
N GLY A 208 -10.82 8.71 -16.91
CA GLY A 208 -9.56 8.10 -17.35
C GLY A 208 -8.42 8.22 -16.34
N GLN A 209 -8.73 8.48 -15.07
CA GLN A 209 -7.72 8.81 -14.06
C GLN A 209 -7.10 7.60 -13.36
N LEU A 210 -7.69 6.41 -13.51
CA LEU A 210 -7.20 5.17 -12.91
C LEU A 210 -6.03 4.54 -13.69
N ASP A 211 -5.98 4.74 -15.01
CA ASP A 211 -5.07 4.03 -15.91
C ASP A 211 -3.59 4.40 -15.71
N ARG A 212 -3.33 5.60 -15.18
CA ARG A 212 -1.99 6.05 -14.78
C ARG A 212 -1.43 5.36 -13.52
N ILE A 213 -2.29 4.68 -12.75
CA ILE A 213 -1.90 3.97 -11.52
C ILE A 213 -1.98 2.46 -11.74
N LEU A 214 -3.00 2.02 -12.49
CA LEU A 214 -3.21 0.61 -12.78
C LEU A 214 -1.98 0.01 -13.47
N MET A 215 -1.50 -1.14 -13.00
CA MET A 215 -0.30 -1.81 -13.52
C MET A 215 0.99 -0.95 -13.46
N HIS A 216 1.11 -0.08 -12.46
CA HIS A 216 2.34 0.68 -12.18
C HIS A 216 2.87 0.39 -10.76
N SER A 217 4.19 0.42 -10.58
CA SER A 217 4.83 0.37 -9.24
C SER A 217 5.17 1.76 -8.72
N ASP A 218 5.29 2.75 -9.60
CA ASP A 218 5.50 4.16 -9.28
C ASP A 218 5.04 5.03 -10.47
N ASP A 219 5.14 6.35 -10.33
CA ASP A 219 4.66 7.33 -11.29
C ASP A 219 5.38 7.16 -12.65
N GLY A 220 4.64 6.65 -13.65
CA GLY A 220 5.17 6.35 -14.98
C GLY A 220 6.06 5.11 -15.08
N ILE A 221 6.13 4.28 -14.03
CA ILE A 221 6.93 3.04 -14.02
C ILE A 221 5.98 1.83 -14.06
N PRO A 222 5.88 1.13 -15.21
CA PRO A 222 4.96 0.03 -15.37
C PRO A 222 5.46 -1.25 -14.68
N LEU A 223 4.50 -2.11 -14.41
CA LEU A 223 4.70 -3.48 -13.94
C LEU A 223 4.96 -4.42 -15.10
N HIS A 224 5.88 -5.37 -14.88
CA HIS A 224 6.24 -6.37 -15.88
C HIS A 224 5.72 -7.74 -15.47
N GLU A 225 5.22 -8.54 -16.40
CA GLU A 225 4.83 -9.92 -16.11
C GLU A 225 6.06 -10.84 -16.25
N CYS A 226 6.32 -11.67 -15.24
CA CYS A 226 7.36 -12.69 -15.36
C CYS A 226 6.85 -13.83 -16.26
N PRO A 227 7.52 -14.12 -17.39
CA PRO A 227 7.06 -15.15 -18.33
C PRO A 227 7.21 -16.57 -17.79
N THR A 228 7.88 -16.76 -16.65
CA THR A 228 8.14 -18.08 -16.06
C THR A 228 7.08 -18.49 -15.04
N CYS A 229 6.68 -17.59 -14.13
CA CYS A 229 5.71 -17.92 -13.08
C CYS A 229 4.48 -17.01 -13.05
N GLY A 230 4.40 -16.01 -13.94
CA GLY A 230 3.29 -15.05 -14.01
C GLY A 230 3.18 -13.94 -12.94
N PRO A 231 3.99 -13.85 -11.86
CA PRO A 231 3.88 -12.72 -10.95
C PRO A 231 4.31 -11.43 -11.65
N VAL A 232 3.84 -10.34 -11.09
CA VAL A 232 4.28 -9.01 -11.45
C VAL A 232 5.68 -8.75 -10.89
N VAL A 233 6.54 -8.14 -11.70
CA VAL A 233 7.90 -7.73 -11.36
C VAL A 233 7.96 -6.20 -11.45
N SER A 234 8.30 -5.58 -10.33
CA SER A 234 8.53 -4.15 -10.25
C SER A 234 9.88 -3.78 -10.87
N GLN A 235 9.89 -2.72 -11.65
CA GLN A 235 11.11 -2.07 -12.12
C GLN A 235 11.56 -1.02 -11.09
N PRO A 236 12.85 -0.95 -10.72
CA PRO A 236 13.39 0.14 -9.91
C PRO A 236 13.20 1.50 -10.60
N SER A 237 12.87 2.53 -9.84
CA SER A 237 12.60 3.86 -10.41
C SER A 237 13.82 4.56 -11.03
N ASP A 238 15.02 4.11 -10.71
CA ASP A 238 16.31 4.59 -11.23
C ASP A 238 16.90 3.68 -12.34
N ALA A 239 16.14 2.67 -12.80
CA ALA A 239 16.59 1.74 -13.83
C ALA A 239 16.81 2.39 -15.20
N ASN A 240 17.83 1.90 -15.90
CA ASN A 240 18.25 2.33 -17.23
C ASN A 240 17.91 1.29 -18.30
N GLU A 241 17.95 1.72 -19.56
CA GLU A 241 17.79 0.80 -20.68
C GLU A 241 18.96 -0.19 -20.72
N ASN A 242 18.63 -1.46 -20.93
CA ASN A 242 19.50 -2.65 -20.87
C ASN A 242 19.85 -3.15 -19.47
N ASP A 243 19.35 -2.51 -18.40
CA ASP A 243 19.51 -3.05 -17.04
C ASP A 243 18.85 -4.42 -16.92
N LEU A 244 19.47 -5.28 -16.10
CA LEU A 244 18.94 -6.59 -15.77
C LEU A 244 18.13 -6.49 -14.47
N ILE A 245 16.90 -6.98 -14.54
CA ILE A 245 16.03 -7.18 -13.38
C ILE A 245 15.74 -8.67 -13.22
N ALA A 246 15.33 -9.07 -12.03
CA ALA A 246 15.00 -10.45 -11.73
C ALA A 246 13.60 -10.54 -11.13
N CYS A 247 12.90 -11.62 -11.44
CA CYS A 247 11.65 -11.94 -10.77
C CYS A 247 11.93 -12.30 -9.30
N PRO A 248 11.30 -11.63 -8.32
CA PRO A 248 11.58 -11.86 -6.89
C PRO A 248 11.19 -13.28 -6.42
N LEU A 249 10.42 -14.03 -7.21
CA LEU A 249 9.93 -15.35 -6.83
C LEU A 249 10.73 -16.51 -7.42
N CYS A 250 11.03 -16.43 -8.72
CA CYS A 250 11.68 -17.54 -9.43
C CYS A 250 13.11 -17.22 -9.88
N ASN A 251 13.62 -16.02 -9.62
CA ASN A 251 14.90 -15.49 -10.10
C ASN A 251 15.03 -15.38 -11.62
N ALA A 252 13.96 -15.58 -12.41
CA ALA A 252 14.04 -15.41 -13.86
C ALA A 252 14.50 -13.99 -14.21
N GLN A 253 15.58 -13.92 -14.98
CA GLN A 253 16.22 -12.66 -15.34
C GLN A 253 15.59 -12.09 -16.62
N MET A 254 15.40 -10.78 -16.61
CA MET A 254 14.85 -10.03 -17.73
C MET A 254 15.69 -8.79 -17.97
N GLN A 255 15.80 -8.39 -19.23
CA GLN A 255 16.45 -7.16 -19.65
C GLN A 255 15.39 -6.09 -19.92
N LEU A 256 15.54 -4.93 -19.31
CA LEU A 256 14.71 -3.77 -19.57
C LEU A 256 15.06 -3.15 -20.92
N VAL A 257 14.05 -2.91 -21.75
CA VAL A 257 14.19 -2.23 -23.03
C VAL A 257 13.10 -1.19 -23.19
N LYS A 258 13.38 -0.09 -23.91
CA LYS A 258 12.36 0.89 -24.27
C LYS A 258 11.85 0.61 -25.67
N LYS A 259 10.55 0.34 -25.80
CA LYS A 259 9.86 0.24 -27.08
C LYS A 259 8.83 1.36 -27.16
N ASP A 260 8.99 2.28 -28.11
CA ASP A 260 8.09 3.42 -28.29
C ASP A 260 7.90 4.26 -26.99
N SER A 261 8.99 4.46 -26.25
CA SER A 261 9.03 5.11 -24.92
C SER A 261 8.34 4.35 -23.77
N ILE A 262 7.88 3.12 -24.01
CA ILE A 262 7.30 2.24 -22.99
C ILE A 262 8.36 1.22 -22.54
N TRP A 263 8.49 1.04 -21.24
CA TRP A 263 9.36 0.02 -20.67
C TRP A 263 8.78 -1.38 -20.89
N VAL A 264 9.63 -2.31 -21.33
CA VAL A 264 9.29 -3.73 -21.49
C VAL A 264 10.43 -4.56 -20.90
N ALA A 265 10.09 -5.56 -20.10
CA ALA A 265 11.04 -6.57 -19.64
C ALA A 265 11.08 -7.76 -20.62
N LYS A 266 12.23 -7.99 -21.26
CA LYS A 266 12.45 -9.12 -22.16
C LYS A 266 13.16 -10.27 -21.42
N PRO A 267 12.67 -11.52 -21.49
CA PRO A 267 13.36 -12.65 -20.86
C PRO A 267 14.75 -12.85 -21.47
N THR A 268 15.76 -13.07 -20.63
CA THR A 268 17.13 -13.38 -21.08
C THR A 268 17.36 -14.88 -21.27
N GLY A 269 16.43 -15.72 -20.78
CA GLY A 269 16.60 -17.18 -20.73
C GLY A 269 17.48 -17.67 -19.57
N HIS A 270 17.94 -16.75 -18.71
CA HIS A 270 18.80 -17.06 -17.57
C HIS A 270 18.09 -16.76 -16.24
N TYR A 271 18.65 -17.29 -15.15
CA TYR A 271 18.25 -16.95 -13.79
C TYR A 271 19.33 -16.06 -13.19
N ALA A 272 18.91 -15.04 -12.43
CA ALA A 272 19.82 -14.16 -11.72
C ALA A 272 20.46 -14.89 -10.53
N ASP A 273 21.69 -14.50 -10.20
CA ASP A 273 22.35 -14.98 -8.99
C ASP A 273 21.62 -14.46 -7.74
N ALA A 274 21.75 -15.18 -6.63
CA ALA A 274 21.09 -14.83 -5.38
C ALA A 274 21.47 -13.42 -4.88
N ALA A 275 22.66 -12.92 -5.22
CA ALA A 275 23.10 -11.57 -4.87
C ALA A 275 22.40 -10.48 -5.71
N ASP A 276 21.95 -10.81 -6.92
CA ASP A 276 21.37 -9.86 -7.86
C ASP A 276 19.85 -9.70 -7.68
N ASN A 277 19.18 -10.70 -7.10
CA ASN A 277 17.75 -10.69 -6.80
C ASN A 277 17.43 -10.43 -5.32
N GLN A 278 18.27 -9.66 -4.63
CA GLN A 278 17.95 -9.19 -3.29
C GLN A 278 16.93 -8.04 -3.38
N PRO A 279 15.92 -7.99 -2.50
CA PRO A 279 15.06 -6.82 -2.38
C PRO A 279 15.92 -5.57 -2.17
N ARG A 280 15.70 -4.55 -3.01
CA ARG A 280 16.36 -3.24 -2.89
C ARG A 280 15.34 -2.22 -2.44
N GLU A 281 15.70 -1.35 -1.50
CA GLU A 281 14.85 -0.21 -1.18
C GLU A 281 14.79 0.77 -2.36
N ASP A 282 13.58 1.18 -2.77
CA ASP A 282 13.43 2.26 -3.75
C ASP A 282 13.52 3.62 -3.03
N THR A 283 14.74 4.05 -2.72
CA THR A 283 14.98 5.32 -2.00
C THR A 283 14.44 6.53 -2.75
N THR A 284 14.34 6.47 -4.08
CA THR A 284 13.82 7.55 -4.91
C THR A 284 12.31 7.66 -4.76
N LEU A 285 11.59 6.54 -4.81
CA LEU A 285 10.16 6.48 -4.49
C LEU A 285 9.91 7.00 -3.08
N ILE A 286 10.67 6.54 -2.09
CA ILE A 286 10.56 7.00 -0.70
C ILE A 286 10.71 8.52 -0.62
N LYS A 287 11.79 9.08 -1.19
CA LYS A 287 12.04 10.53 -1.18
C LYS A 287 10.91 11.32 -1.85
N ARG A 288 10.42 10.85 -3.00
CA ARG A 288 9.31 11.47 -3.73
C ARG A 288 8.01 11.41 -2.93
N PHE A 289 7.70 10.25 -2.37
CA PHE A 289 6.53 10.05 -1.52
C PHE A 289 6.57 10.95 -0.28
N ILE A 290 7.73 11.05 0.38
CA ILE A 290 7.95 11.95 1.51
C ILE A 290 7.78 13.40 1.05
N ALA A 291 8.38 13.83 -0.07
CA ALA A 291 8.24 15.19 -0.55
C ALA A 291 6.76 15.57 -0.81
N GLN A 292 5.99 14.64 -1.41
CA GLN A 292 4.56 14.82 -1.66
C GLN A 292 3.71 14.80 -0.38
N THR A 293 4.16 14.13 0.68
CA THR A 293 3.43 13.97 1.93
C THR A 293 3.80 15.05 2.96
N VAL A 294 5.08 15.41 3.07
CA VAL A 294 5.60 16.43 4.00
C VAL A 294 5.16 17.83 3.59
N ALA A 295 5.29 18.19 2.31
CA ALA A 295 5.05 19.57 1.89
C ALA A 295 3.61 20.05 2.22
N PRO A 296 2.55 19.23 2.05
CA PRO A 296 1.20 19.60 2.47
C PRO A 296 0.93 19.54 3.97
N LEU A 297 1.60 18.66 4.72
CA LEU A 297 1.37 18.49 6.17
C LEU A 297 2.07 19.55 7.03
N THR A 298 2.91 20.39 6.42
CA THR A 298 3.77 21.37 7.11
C THR A 298 3.47 22.83 6.73
N GLN A 299 2.41 23.05 5.94
CA GLN A 299 1.85 24.36 5.56
C GLN A 299 0.59 24.61 6.37
#